data_AF-A0A952Q8Q0-F1
#
_entry.id   AF-A0A952Q8Q0-F1
#
_cell.length_a   1.000
_cell.length_b   1.000
_cell.length_c   1.000
_cell.angle_alpha   90.00
_cell.angle_beta   90.00
_cell.angle_gamma   90.00
#
_symmetry.space_group_name_H-M   'P 1'
#
loop_
_entity.id
_entity.type
_entity.pdbx_description
1 polymer ?
#
loop_
_entity_poly.entity_id
_entity_poly.type
_entity_poly.pdbx_seq_one_letter_code
_entity_poly.pdbx_strand_id
1 'polypeptide(L)'
;MQVTLFQELDHPTEPRHDHTSPAAPQGLFNPRATQQLEGALIGALAIVGTIVIAPQLWWFPLAVFLAFDLSALGYLHSTRIGAACYNAIHTYAWPAALGAAALLSNPTAPDLAQWLALIALAWAFHVGIDRMLGYGLKHRDHFTHTHLGPIGRSRRPILKP
;
A
#
# COMPACT_ATOMS: atom_id res chain seq x y z
N MET A 1 -22.25 32.92 -66.79
CA MET A 1 -22.74 31.53 -66.71
C MET A 1 -22.24 30.95 -65.39
N GLN A 2 -23.16 30.82 -64.41
CA GLN A 2 -23.16 30.04 -63.13
C GLN A 2 -21.84 29.91 -62.32
N VAL A 3 -21.67 30.45 -61.10
CA VAL A 3 -22.31 30.20 -59.78
C VAL A 3 -22.08 28.78 -59.21
N THR A 4 -21.17 28.67 -58.24
CA THR A 4 -21.18 27.75 -57.06
C THR A 4 -20.07 28.25 -56.10
N LEU A 5 -20.32 29.02 -55.03
CA LEU A 5 -20.89 28.70 -53.72
C LEU A 5 -20.26 27.47 -53.02
N PHE A 6 -19.23 27.72 -52.21
CA PHE A 6 -18.82 26.95 -51.03
C PHE A 6 -18.30 28.01 -50.03
N GLN A 7 -19.18 28.59 -49.22
CA GLN A 7 -19.60 28.09 -47.91
C GLN A 7 -18.43 28.05 -46.92
N GLU A 8 -18.32 29.15 -46.18
CA GLU A 8 -17.86 29.27 -44.79
C GLU A 8 -17.92 27.92 -44.03
N LEU A 9 -16.76 27.44 -43.60
CA LEU A 9 -16.67 26.69 -42.35
C LEU A 9 -15.64 27.43 -41.49
N ASP A 10 -16.13 28.54 -40.95
CA ASP A 10 -15.66 29.11 -39.70
C ASP A 10 -15.61 27.95 -38.69
N HIS A 11 -14.40 27.42 -38.45
CA HIS A 11 -14.21 26.32 -37.53
C HIS A 11 -14.30 26.96 -36.14
N PRO A 12 -15.37 26.74 -35.36
CA PRO A 12 -15.42 27.27 -34.01
C PRO A 12 -14.23 26.66 -33.26
N THR A 13 -13.33 27.51 -32.76
CA THR A 13 -12.36 27.11 -31.76
C THR A 13 -13.19 26.57 -30.59
N GLU A 14 -13.26 25.24 -30.47
CA GLU A 14 -13.89 24.64 -29.31
C GLU A 14 -13.27 25.30 -28.07
N PRO A 15 -14.08 25.79 -27.12
CA PRO A 15 -13.55 26.25 -25.86
C PRO A 15 -12.77 25.09 -25.27
N ARG A 16 -11.45 25.26 -25.13
CA ARG A 16 -10.60 24.33 -24.40
C ARG A 16 -11.19 24.25 -23.00
N HIS A 17 -11.96 23.20 -22.74
CA HIS A 17 -12.40 22.85 -21.41
C HIS A 17 -11.11 22.58 -20.63
N ASP A 18 -10.70 23.58 -19.86
CA ASP A 18 -9.77 23.41 -18.78
C ASP A 18 -10.45 22.45 -17.81
N HIS A 19 -10.09 21.18 -17.91
CA HIS A 19 -10.35 20.22 -16.84
C HIS A 19 -9.49 20.63 -15.63
N THR A 20 -9.76 21.79 -15.03
CA THR A 20 -9.51 21.98 -13.61
C THR A 20 -10.54 21.11 -12.91
N SER A 21 -10.30 19.79 -12.92
CA SER A 21 -11.01 18.87 -12.05
C SER A 21 -10.98 19.50 -10.66
N PRO A 22 -12.14 19.74 -10.02
CA PRO A 22 -12.17 20.32 -8.70
C PRO A 22 -11.25 19.50 -7.82
N ALA A 23 -10.29 20.17 -7.18
CA ALA A 23 -9.29 19.53 -6.34
C ALA A 23 -10.02 18.60 -5.38
N ALA A 24 -9.91 17.28 -5.62
CA ALA A 24 -10.58 16.27 -4.82
C ALA A 24 -10.26 16.54 -3.35
N PRO A 25 -11.25 16.42 -2.44
CA PRO A 25 -11.11 16.88 -1.07
C PRO A 25 -9.83 16.31 -0.44
N GLN A 26 -8.93 17.20 -0.04
CA GLN A 26 -7.63 16.87 0.56
C GLN A 26 -7.78 16.45 2.04
N GLY A 27 -8.89 15.77 2.37
CA GLY A 27 -9.28 15.39 3.72
C GLY A 27 -9.25 13.87 3.93
N LEU A 28 -9.69 13.46 5.12
CA LEU A 28 -9.72 12.07 5.61
C LEU A 28 -10.47 11.07 4.69
N PHE A 29 -11.27 11.57 3.74
CA PHE A 29 -12.02 10.79 2.74
C PHE A 29 -11.21 10.46 1.48
N ASN A 30 -9.94 10.86 1.39
CA ASN A 30 -9.04 10.40 0.34
C ASN A 30 -8.69 8.92 0.61
N PRO A 31 -9.00 7.97 -0.30
CA PRO A 31 -8.75 6.54 -0.08
C PRO A 31 -7.30 6.21 0.29
N ARG A 32 -6.33 6.96 -0.25
CA ARG A 32 -4.92 6.82 0.11
C ARG A 32 -4.66 7.22 1.56
N ALA A 33 -5.16 8.38 1.96
CA ALA A 33 -4.99 8.87 3.34
C ALA A 33 -5.67 7.92 4.33
N THR A 34 -6.85 7.40 3.98
CA THR A 34 -7.55 6.37 4.76
C THR A 34 -6.68 5.13 4.93
N GLN A 35 -6.12 4.55 3.85
CA GLN A 35 -5.25 3.38 3.94
C GLN A 35 -3.97 3.63 4.75
N GLN A 36 -3.40 4.84 4.67
CA GLN A 36 -2.21 5.19 5.46
C GLN A 36 -2.54 5.30 6.96
N LEU A 37 -3.68 5.89 7.30
CA LEU A 37 -4.17 5.99 8.68
C LEU A 37 -4.53 4.61 9.26
N GLU A 38 -5.22 3.77 8.48
CA GLU A 38 -5.49 2.38 8.84
C GLU A 38 -4.20 1.60 9.08
N GLY A 39 -3.21 1.74 8.21
CA GLY A 39 -1.89 1.12 8.38
C GLY A 39 -1.19 1.57 9.66
N ALA A 40 -1.23 2.88 9.96
CA ALA A 40 -0.67 3.42 11.20
C ALA A 40 -1.38 2.86 12.44
N LEU A 41 -2.71 2.79 12.41
CA LEU A 41 -3.51 2.24 13.50
C LEU A 41 -3.23 0.74 13.71
N ILE A 42 -3.15 -0.03 12.63
CA ILE A 42 -2.80 -1.46 12.70
C ILE A 42 -1.40 -1.64 13.27
N GLY A 43 -0.42 -0.84 12.84
CA GLY A 43 0.92 -0.85 13.41
C GLY A 43 0.93 -0.56 14.91
N ALA A 44 0.22 0.48 15.34
CA ALA A 44 0.11 0.83 16.76
C ALA A 44 -0.56 -0.30 17.57
N LEU A 45 -1.67 -0.85 17.09
CA LEU A 45 -2.38 -1.96 17.74
C LEU A 45 -1.54 -3.23 17.80
N ALA A 46 -0.71 -3.49 16.78
CA ALA A 46 0.19 -4.63 16.79
C ALA A 46 1.27 -4.52 17.88
N ILE A 47 1.82 -3.32 18.09
CA ILE A 47 2.76 -3.06 19.21
C ILE A 47 2.04 -3.21 20.55
N VAL A 48 0.86 -2.61 20.72
CA VAL A 48 0.08 -2.74 21.96
C VAL A 48 -0.25 -4.21 22.24
N GLY A 49 -0.73 -4.95 21.24
CA GLY A 49 -1.02 -6.39 21.36
C GLY A 49 0.21 -7.20 21.77
N THR A 50 1.39 -6.86 21.22
CA THR A 50 2.65 -7.51 21.59
C THR A 50 2.97 -7.26 23.07
N ILE A 51 2.85 -6.01 23.53
CA ILE A 51 3.11 -5.64 24.93
C ILE A 51 2.12 -6.33 25.88
N VAL A 52 0.85 -6.44 25.49
CA VAL A 52 -0.19 -7.10 26.29
C VAL A 52 0.06 -8.60 26.42
N ILE A 53 0.48 -9.28 25.35
CA ILE A 53 0.70 -10.73 25.33
C ILE A 53 2.06 -11.11 25.92
N ALA A 54 3.11 -10.37 25.60
CA ALA A 54 4.48 -10.66 26.02
C ALA A 54 5.26 -9.34 26.24
N PRO A 55 5.08 -8.67 27.39
CA PRO A 55 5.67 -7.35 27.64
C PRO A 55 7.20 -7.32 27.53
N GLN A 56 7.88 -8.42 27.87
CA GLN A 56 9.32 -8.58 27.73
C GLN A 56 9.80 -8.65 26.27
N LEU A 57 8.90 -8.90 25.33
CA LEU A 57 9.16 -8.99 23.88
C LEU A 57 8.61 -7.79 23.11
N TRP A 58 8.43 -6.63 23.76
CA TRP A 58 7.97 -5.39 23.09
C TRP A 58 8.80 -5.01 21.85
N TRP A 59 10.09 -5.37 21.84
CA TRP A 59 11.04 -5.09 20.76
C TRP A 59 10.92 -6.07 19.59
N PHE A 60 10.21 -7.19 19.75
CA PHE A 60 10.17 -8.28 18.78
C PHE A 60 9.68 -7.84 17.39
N PRO A 61 8.54 -7.13 17.24
CA PRO A 61 8.09 -6.61 15.94
C PRO A 61 9.12 -5.71 15.24
N LEU A 62 9.89 -4.93 16.01
CA LEU A 62 10.94 -4.05 15.47
C LEU A 62 12.14 -4.86 14.99
N ALA A 63 12.56 -5.88 15.76
CA ALA A 63 13.72 -6.70 15.41
C ALA A 63 13.51 -7.53 14.15
N VAL A 64 12.29 -8.03 13.90
CA VAL A 64 11.99 -8.84 12.71
C VAL A 64 11.47 -8.03 11.52
N PHE A 65 11.33 -6.71 11.66
CA PHE A 65 10.73 -5.84 10.64
C PHE A 65 11.35 -6.05 9.25
N LEU A 66 12.68 -5.96 9.14
CA LEU A 66 13.39 -6.11 7.87
C LEU A 66 13.36 -7.55 7.31
N ALA A 67 12.99 -8.55 8.11
CA ALA A 67 12.95 -9.93 7.64
C ALA A 67 11.86 -10.13 6.58
N PHE A 68 10.71 -9.45 6.71
CA PHE A 68 9.62 -9.51 5.73
C PHE A 68 10.01 -8.83 4.40
N ASP A 69 10.86 -7.81 4.45
CA ASP A 69 11.35 -7.07 3.29
C ASP A 69 12.36 -7.87 2.44
N LEU A 70 12.89 -8.99 2.93
CA LEU A 70 13.67 -9.91 2.11
C LEU A 70 12.88 -10.43 0.90
N SER A 71 11.55 -10.39 0.96
CA SER A 71 10.68 -10.67 -0.19
C SER A 71 10.93 -9.75 -1.40
N ALA A 72 11.46 -8.55 -1.18
CA ALA A 72 11.84 -7.62 -2.24
C ALA A 72 13.08 -8.07 -3.03
N LEU A 73 13.87 -9.03 -2.54
CA LEU A 73 15.00 -9.60 -3.30
C LEU A 73 14.56 -10.27 -4.61
N GLY A 74 13.27 -10.63 -4.75
CA GLY A 74 12.72 -11.11 -6.03
C GLY A 74 12.87 -10.11 -7.18
N TYR A 75 13.01 -8.81 -6.89
CA TYR A 75 13.29 -7.77 -7.89
C TYR A 75 14.67 -7.90 -8.54
N LEU A 76 15.61 -8.63 -7.92
CA LEU A 76 16.91 -8.94 -8.53
C LEU A 76 16.78 -9.83 -9.78
N HIS A 77 15.69 -10.61 -9.89
CA HIS A 77 15.44 -11.44 -11.06
C HIS A 77 14.55 -10.75 -12.09
N SER A 78 13.41 -10.18 -11.67
CA SER A 78 12.55 -9.38 -12.55
C SER A 78 11.52 -8.58 -11.76
N THR A 79 10.95 -7.54 -12.37
CA THR A 79 9.84 -6.76 -11.80
C THR A 79 8.61 -7.61 -11.50
N ARG A 80 8.32 -8.61 -12.35
CA ARG A 80 7.19 -9.53 -12.15
C ARG A 80 7.38 -10.43 -10.95
N ILE A 81 8.54 -11.07 -10.83
CA ILE A 81 8.85 -11.96 -9.69
C ILE A 81 8.93 -11.14 -8.40
N GLY A 82 9.62 -10.00 -8.44
CA GLY A 82 9.68 -9.07 -7.32
C GLY A 82 8.30 -8.66 -6.82
N ALA A 83 7.42 -8.19 -7.71
CA ALA A 83 6.05 -7.80 -7.33
C ALA A 83 5.24 -8.98 -6.76
N ALA A 84 5.40 -10.19 -7.30
CA ALA A 84 4.70 -11.37 -6.82
C ALA A 84 5.17 -11.77 -5.40
N CYS A 85 6.49 -11.90 -5.19
CA CYS A 85 7.08 -12.23 -3.89
C CYS A 85 6.75 -11.18 -2.83
N TYR A 86 6.90 -9.91 -3.17
CA TYR A 86 6.57 -8.80 -2.28
C TYR A 86 5.09 -8.84 -1.88
N ASN A 87 4.16 -8.91 -2.84
CA ASN A 87 2.72 -8.90 -2.54
C ASN A 87 2.27 -10.12 -1.74
N ALA A 88 2.92 -11.27 -1.94
CA ALA A 88 2.64 -12.47 -1.17
C ALA A 88 2.96 -12.28 0.32
N ILE A 89 3.96 -11.47 0.67
CA ILE A 89 4.30 -11.15 2.06
C ILE A 89 3.54 -9.92 2.58
N HIS A 90 3.27 -8.93 1.73
CA HIS A 90 2.66 -7.65 2.13
C HIS A 90 1.11 -7.64 2.11
N THR A 91 0.52 -8.81 2.33
CA THR A 91 -0.94 -8.99 2.48
C THR A 91 -1.31 -9.26 3.94
N TYR A 92 -2.46 -8.76 4.37
CA TYR A 92 -3.00 -9.05 5.71
C TYR A 92 -3.53 -10.49 5.86
N ALA A 93 -3.61 -11.26 4.77
CA ALA A 93 -4.13 -12.63 4.82
C ALA A 93 -3.30 -13.54 5.75
N TRP A 94 -1.98 -13.44 5.70
CA TRP A 94 -1.08 -14.25 6.53
C TRP A 94 -1.12 -13.89 8.02
N PRO A 95 -0.98 -12.61 8.43
CA PRO A 95 -1.14 -12.27 9.85
C PRO A 95 -2.54 -12.63 10.37
N ALA A 96 -3.59 -12.48 9.56
CA ALA A 96 -4.94 -12.90 9.96
C ALA A 96 -5.03 -14.43 10.16
N ALA A 97 -4.46 -15.22 9.25
CA ALA A 97 -4.44 -16.68 9.36
C ALA A 97 -3.66 -17.15 10.59
N LEU A 98 -2.48 -16.56 10.87
CA LEU A 98 -1.69 -16.87 12.07
C LEU A 98 -2.41 -16.44 13.36
N GLY A 99 -3.06 -15.28 13.35
CA GLY A 99 -3.88 -14.83 14.48
C GLY A 99 -5.04 -15.79 14.77
N ALA A 100 -5.73 -16.26 13.74
CA ALA A 100 -6.77 -17.28 13.89
C ALA A 100 -6.20 -18.61 14.44
N ALA A 101 -5.04 -19.05 13.93
CA ALA A 101 -4.37 -20.25 14.43
C ALA A 101 -3.94 -20.11 15.90
N ALA A 102 -3.49 -18.93 16.33
CA ALA A 102 -3.17 -18.63 17.73
C ALA A 102 -4.41 -18.79 18.63
N LEU A 103 -5.55 -18.22 18.23
CA LEU A 103 -6.79 -18.33 18.99
C LEU A 103 -7.28 -19.77 19.12
N LEU A 104 -7.19 -20.55 18.04
CA LEU A 104 -7.64 -21.94 18.02
C LEU A 104 -6.72 -22.89 18.82
N SER A 105 -5.42 -22.58 18.89
CA SER A 105 -4.45 -23.41 19.62
C SER A 105 -4.31 -23.04 21.10
N ASN A 106 -4.78 -21.87 21.52
CA ASN A 106 -4.63 -21.37 22.89
C ASN A 106 -5.12 -22.34 23.99
N PRO A 107 -6.25 -23.06 23.86
CA PRO A 107 -6.71 -23.97 24.91
C PRO A 107 -5.84 -25.22 25.09
N THR A 108 -5.16 -25.67 24.04
CA THR A 108 -4.44 -26.96 24.01
C THR A 108 -2.92 -26.81 24.00
N ALA A 109 -2.42 -25.70 23.47
CA ALA A 109 -0.99 -25.41 23.32
C ALA A 109 -0.70 -23.91 23.51
N PRO A 110 -0.78 -23.39 24.75
CA PRO A 110 -0.67 -21.95 25.03
C PRO A 110 0.69 -21.35 24.61
N ASP A 111 1.80 -22.08 24.79
CA ASP A 111 3.13 -21.60 24.38
C ASP A 111 3.22 -21.43 22.85
N LEU A 112 2.65 -22.37 22.09
CA LEU A 112 2.57 -22.28 20.63
C LEU A 112 1.66 -21.12 20.21
N ALA A 113 0.50 -20.99 20.86
CA ALA A 113 -0.45 -19.91 20.60
C ALA A 113 0.18 -18.53 20.82
N GLN A 114 0.98 -18.36 21.88
CA GLN A 114 1.72 -17.13 22.14
C GLN A 114 2.69 -16.80 21.01
N TRP A 115 3.49 -17.77 20.53
CA TRP A 115 4.40 -17.53 19.42
C TRP A 115 3.69 -17.22 18.10
N LEU A 116 2.60 -17.93 17.80
CA LEU A 116 1.77 -17.65 16.63
C LEU A 116 1.19 -16.23 16.68
N ALA A 117 0.71 -15.78 17.85
CA ALA A 117 0.22 -14.43 18.04
C ALA A 117 1.34 -13.39 17.88
N LEU A 118 2.52 -13.62 18.44
CA LEU A 118 3.66 -12.70 18.30
C LEU A 118 4.12 -12.55 16.85
N ILE A 119 4.19 -13.66 16.10
CA ILE A 119 4.53 -13.61 14.67
C ILE A 119 3.42 -12.91 13.88
N ALA A 120 2.15 -13.20 14.17
CA ALA A 120 1.01 -12.53 13.53
C ALA A 120 1.04 -11.00 13.76
N LEU A 121 1.31 -10.56 14.99
CA LEU A 121 1.40 -9.15 15.35
C LEU A 121 2.60 -8.48 14.70
N ALA A 122 3.78 -9.12 14.72
CA ALA A 122 4.96 -8.58 14.05
C ALA A 122 4.76 -8.44 12.52
N TRP A 123 4.08 -9.41 11.90
CA TRP A 123 3.76 -9.36 10.48
C TRP A 123 2.70 -8.29 10.17
N ALA A 124 1.65 -8.17 11.00
CA ALA A 124 0.65 -7.11 10.87
C ALA A 124 1.28 -5.72 11.05
N PHE A 125 2.21 -5.57 11.99
CA PHE A 125 3.01 -4.37 12.18
C PHE A 125 3.76 -4.00 10.90
N HIS A 126 4.47 -4.96 10.30
CA HIS A 126 5.18 -4.75 9.04
C HIS A 126 4.28 -4.25 7.92
N VAL A 127 3.17 -4.95 7.65
CA VAL A 127 2.21 -4.57 6.59
C VAL A 127 1.54 -3.23 6.90
N GLY A 128 1.28 -2.93 8.17
CA GLY A 128 0.71 -1.65 8.62
C GLY A 128 1.63 -0.47 8.34
N ILE A 129 2.90 -0.59 8.74
CA ILE A 129 3.91 0.45 8.51
C ILE A 129 4.19 0.60 7.01
N ASP A 130 4.26 -0.49 6.25
CA ASP A 130 4.40 -0.45 4.79
C ASP A 130 3.31 0.41 4.12
N ARG A 131 2.04 0.20 4.51
CA ARG A 131 0.91 0.97 4.00
C ARG A 131 0.91 2.41 4.50
N MET A 132 1.25 2.64 5.77
CA MET A 132 1.39 3.98 6.34
C MET A 132 2.38 4.83 5.53
N LEU A 133 3.53 4.24 5.18
CA LEU A 133 4.58 4.91 4.39
C LEU A 133 4.23 5.04 2.90
N GLY A 134 3.11 4.44 2.46
CA GLY A 134 2.62 4.55 1.09
C GLY A 134 3.27 3.58 0.11
N TYR A 135 3.90 2.50 0.60
CA TYR A 135 4.49 1.47 -0.26
C TYR A 135 3.43 0.54 -0.84
N GLY A 136 2.62 -0.13 0.00
CA GLY A 136 1.48 -0.94 -0.43
C GLY A 136 1.80 -2.04 -1.46
N LEU A 137 0.76 -2.75 -1.90
CA LEU A 137 0.86 -3.76 -2.96
C LEU A 137 1.36 -3.16 -4.29
N LYS A 138 2.27 -3.91 -4.93
CA LYS A 138 3.02 -3.55 -6.14
C LYS A 138 2.34 -4.03 -7.41
N HIS A 139 2.40 -3.20 -8.45
CA HIS A 139 2.10 -3.60 -9.82
C HIS A 139 3.30 -4.34 -10.45
N ARG A 140 3.05 -5.15 -11.47
CA ARG A 140 4.05 -6.03 -12.10
C ARG A 140 5.00 -5.30 -13.06
N ASP A 141 4.69 -4.06 -13.40
CA ASP A 141 5.39 -3.23 -14.37
C ASP A 141 6.59 -2.51 -13.76
N HIS A 142 6.47 -1.97 -12.54
CA HIS A 142 7.56 -1.24 -11.90
C HIS A 142 7.48 -1.24 -10.35
N PHE A 143 8.62 -1.20 -9.67
CA PHE A 143 8.70 -1.20 -8.19
C PHE A 143 7.99 0.01 -7.54
N THR A 144 8.03 1.16 -8.20
CA THR A 144 7.41 2.38 -7.68
C THR A 144 5.90 2.45 -7.93
N HIS A 145 5.33 1.55 -8.73
CA HIS A 145 3.90 1.54 -9.01
C HIS A 145 3.17 0.68 -8.00
N THR A 146 2.24 1.29 -7.28
CA THR A 146 1.54 0.68 -6.16
C THR A 146 0.06 1.00 -6.22
N HIS A 147 -0.77 0.20 -5.55
CA HIS A 147 -2.20 0.48 -5.44
C HIS A 147 -2.53 1.78 -4.68
N LEU A 148 -1.57 2.34 -3.92
CA LEU A 148 -1.68 3.63 -3.25
C LEU A 148 -1.20 4.81 -4.13
N GLY A 149 -0.78 4.51 -5.35
CA GLY A 149 -0.19 5.45 -6.30
C GLY A 149 1.33 5.29 -6.45
N PRO A 150 1.95 6.08 -7.35
CA PRO A 150 3.38 6.01 -7.59
C PRO A 150 4.20 6.52 -6.39
N ILE A 151 5.29 5.83 -6.07
CA ILE A 151 6.28 6.25 -5.07
C ILE A 151 7.20 7.31 -5.69
N GLY A 152 7.39 8.44 -4.99
CA GLY A 152 8.25 9.55 -5.41
C GLY A 152 7.48 10.74 -6.00
N ARG A 153 8.20 11.83 -6.31
CA ARG A 153 7.60 13.05 -6.89
C ARG A 153 7.22 12.81 -8.35
N SER A 154 5.96 13.05 -8.72
CA SER A 154 5.60 13.27 -10.12
C SER A 154 6.32 14.52 -10.59
N ARG A 155 7.30 14.37 -11.49
CA ARG A 155 7.87 15.55 -12.17
C ARG A 155 6.73 16.16 -12.98
N ARG A 156 6.19 17.29 -12.54
CA ARG A 156 5.35 18.11 -13.43
C ARG A 156 6.22 18.45 -14.65
N PRO A 157 5.73 18.30 -15.89
CA PRO A 157 6.44 18.80 -17.04
C PRO A 157 6.67 20.30 -16.80
N ILE A 158 7.91 20.74 -16.90
CA ILE A 158 8.21 22.17 -16.95
C ILE A 158 7.62 22.63 -18.28
N LEU A 159 6.46 23.27 -18.23
CA LEU A 159 5.94 24.01 -19.38
C LEU A 159 6.96 25.11 -19.65
N LYS A 160 7.72 24.97 -20.75
CA LYS A 160 8.51 26.09 -21.27
C LYS A 160 7.51 27.12 -21.81
N PRO A 161 7.73 28.41 -21.51
CA PRO A 161 6.88 29.50 -21.99
C PRO A 161 6.90 29.62 -23.51
#